data_AF-A0A0Q6D845-F1
#
_entry.id   AF-A0A0Q6D845-F1
#
_cell.length_a   1.000
_cell.length_b   1.000
_cell.length_c   1.000
_cell.angle_alpha   90.00
_cell.angle_beta   90.00
_cell.angle_gamma   90.00
#
_symmetry.space_group_name_H-M   'P 1'
#
loop_
_entity.id
_entity.type
_entity.pdbx_description
1 polymer ?
#
loop_
_entity_poly.entity_id
_entity_poly.type
_entity_poly.pdbx_seq_one_letter_code
_entity_poly.pdbx_strand_id
1 'polypeptide(L)'
;MSEGKDNVASLKGSRRLADAVRAAKISAAQRSDVVVDIREADRARLEIFAEEMQPVVDEMPAGDDLFDFTISGGPQPRYWVDGTAHVSMARDRRTYRFVRETRIGRKMLAESTYPKEIADRVVAYVAERIVERDKAFAETDGFGRAGREDALAESGAASPFREFDALRLGAGVRLKLPTIFAYAISILVIGMFLGVSAFIGITSIFGLAPS
;
A
#
# COMPACT_ATOMS: atom_id res chain seq x y z
N MET A 1 -52.66 63.84 -34.42
CA MET A 1 -51.32 63.53 -33.88
C MET A 1 -51.46 62.73 -32.59
N SER A 2 -51.43 61.39 -32.65
CA SER A 2 -51.06 60.52 -31.52
C SER A 2 -50.97 59.08 -32.03
N GLU A 3 -49.96 58.80 -32.84
CA GLU A 3 -49.70 57.46 -33.39
C GLU A 3 -48.22 57.14 -33.19
N GLY A 4 -47.80 57.15 -31.91
CA GLY A 4 -46.39 56.96 -31.53
C GLY A 4 -46.18 56.18 -30.24
N LYS A 5 -47.26 55.77 -29.54
CA LYS A 5 -47.16 55.09 -28.24
C LYS A 5 -47.39 53.57 -28.31
N ASP A 6 -48.02 53.08 -29.38
CA ASP A 6 -48.39 51.66 -29.48
C ASP A 6 -47.29 50.78 -30.08
N ASN A 7 -46.27 51.38 -30.72
CA ASN A 7 -45.13 50.66 -31.28
C ASN A 7 -44.08 50.22 -30.24
N VAL A 8 -44.10 50.78 -29.03
CA VAL A 8 -43.13 50.42 -27.97
C VAL A 8 -43.57 49.18 -27.19
N ALA A 9 -44.86 48.85 -27.19
CA ALA A 9 -45.41 47.69 -26.49
C ALA A 9 -45.39 46.39 -27.34
N SER A 10 -45.52 46.50 -28.66
CA SER A 10 -45.62 45.34 -29.58
C SER A 10 -44.27 44.68 -29.93
N LEU A 11 -43.14 45.37 -29.72
CA LEU A 11 -41.80 44.79 -29.92
C LEU A 11 -41.32 43.89 -28.75
N LYS A 12 -42.19 43.57 -27.79
CA LYS A 12 -41.91 42.60 -26.70
C LYS A 12 -41.87 41.14 -27.18
N GLY A 13 -42.17 40.87 -28.45
CA GLY A 13 -42.31 39.51 -28.99
C GLY A 13 -41.09 38.89 -29.71
N SER A 14 -40.00 39.61 -29.98
CA SER A 14 -38.84 39.04 -30.68
C SER A 14 -37.54 39.21 -29.89
N ARG A 15 -37.07 38.13 -29.25
CA ARG A 15 -35.66 37.83 -28.93
C ARG A 15 -34.71 39.04 -28.93
N ARG A 16 -34.82 39.93 -27.93
CA ARG A 16 -33.76 40.92 -27.69
C ARG A 16 -32.51 40.17 -27.30
N LEU A 17 -31.41 40.41 -28.01
CA LEU A 17 -30.11 39.80 -27.72
C LEU A 17 -29.70 40.01 -26.26
N ALA A 18 -30.01 41.18 -25.68
CA ALA A 18 -29.74 41.47 -24.27
C ALA A 18 -30.43 40.48 -23.31
N ASP A 19 -31.69 40.13 -23.57
CA ASP A 19 -32.44 39.19 -22.73
C ASP A 19 -31.97 37.76 -22.96
N ALA A 20 -31.63 37.39 -24.21
CA ALA A 20 -31.02 36.10 -24.53
C ALA A 20 -29.63 35.92 -23.89
N VAL A 21 -28.78 36.96 -23.90
CA VAL A 21 -27.48 36.98 -23.24
C VAL A 21 -27.63 36.92 -21.72
N ARG A 22 -28.60 37.64 -21.14
CA ARG A 22 -28.91 37.56 -19.71
C ARG A 22 -29.34 36.14 -19.32
N ALA A 23 -30.26 35.53 -20.08
CA ALA A 23 -30.69 34.15 -19.86
C ALA A 23 -29.54 33.14 -20.00
N ALA A 24 -28.67 33.32 -21.01
CA ALA A 24 -27.49 32.47 -21.21
C ALA A 24 -26.49 32.59 -20.05
N LYS A 25 -26.25 33.80 -19.53
CA LYS A 25 -25.40 34.03 -18.34
C LYS A 25 -25.98 33.36 -17.09
N ILE A 26 -27.29 33.48 -16.87
CA ILE A 26 -27.97 32.81 -15.74
C ILE A 26 -27.84 31.30 -15.87
N SER A 27 -28.08 30.74 -17.06
CA SER A 27 -27.94 29.30 -17.30
C SER A 27 -26.50 28.82 -17.14
N ALA A 28 -25.52 29.61 -17.58
CA ALA A 28 -24.10 29.32 -17.38
C ALA A 28 -23.73 29.33 -15.88
N ALA A 29 -24.21 30.32 -15.13
CA ALA A 29 -24.00 30.42 -13.69
C ALA A 29 -24.65 29.24 -12.93
N GLN A 30 -25.90 28.88 -13.26
CA GLN A 30 -26.58 27.72 -12.68
C GLN A 30 -25.83 26.41 -12.96
N ARG A 31 -25.30 26.24 -14.18
CA ARG A 31 -24.51 25.06 -14.52
C ARG A 31 -23.20 25.01 -13.74
N SER A 32 -22.52 26.14 -13.55
CA SER A 32 -21.30 26.18 -12.74
C SER A 32 -21.57 25.88 -11.26
N ASP A 33 -22.67 26.40 -10.72
CA ASP A 33 -23.09 26.18 -9.33
C ASP A 33 -23.32 24.69 -9.05
N VAL A 34 -24.12 24.03 -9.90
CA VAL A 34 -24.36 22.58 -9.82
C VAL A 34 -23.07 21.78 -9.92
N VAL A 35 -22.10 22.18 -10.74
CA VAL A 35 -20.79 21.50 -10.84
C VAL A 35 -19.96 21.67 -9.57
N VAL A 36 -20.05 22.84 -8.91
CA VAL A 36 -19.37 23.10 -7.63
C VAL A 36 -19.96 22.22 -6.54
N ASP A 37 -21.29 22.18 -6.39
CA ASP A 37 -21.96 21.32 -5.40
C ASP A 37 -21.62 19.85 -5.58
N ILE A 38 -21.63 19.40 -6.84
CA ILE A 38 -21.30 18.03 -7.22
C ILE A 38 -19.85 17.69 -6.85
N ARG A 39 -18.91 18.61 -7.08
CA ARG A 39 -17.50 18.45 -6.72
C ARG A 39 -17.31 18.43 -5.20
N GLU A 40 -18.01 19.30 -4.49
CA GLU A 40 -17.92 19.38 -3.03
C GLU A 40 -18.47 18.10 -2.38
N ALA A 41 -19.54 17.55 -2.92
CA ALA A 41 -20.08 16.26 -2.49
C ALA A 41 -19.09 15.09 -2.71
N ASP A 42 -18.38 15.06 -3.85
CA ASP A 42 -17.32 14.05 -4.07
C ASP A 42 -16.17 14.23 -3.09
N ARG A 43 -15.77 15.48 -2.85
CA ARG A 43 -14.69 15.80 -1.92
C ARG A 43 -15.03 15.33 -0.51
N ALA A 44 -16.22 15.66 -0.02
CA ALA A 44 -16.68 15.24 1.31
C ALA A 44 -16.70 13.70 1.45
N ARG A 45 -17.08 12.96 0.39
CA ARG A 45 -17.00 11.50 0.37
C ARG A 45 -15.56 10.99 0.49
N LEU A 46 -14.63 11.63 -0.22
CA LEU A 46 -13.21 11.27 -0.16
C LEU A 46 -12.57 11.67 1.18
N GLU A 47 -13.06 12.72 1.85
CA GLU A 47 -12.63 13.08 3.20
C GLU A 47 -13.04 12.00 4.22
N ILE A 48 -14.26 11.47 4.14
CA ILE A 48 -14.68 10.30 4.93
C ILE A 48 -13.79 9.08 4.63
N PHE A 49 -13.42 8.86 3.37
CA PHE A 49 -12.49 7.79 3.02
C PHE A 49 -11.09 8.04 3.60
N ALA A 50 -10.62 9.29 3.61
CA ALA A 50 -9.33 9.66 4.19
C ALA A 50 -9.28 9.47 5.71
N GLU A 51 -10.40 9.64 6.40
CA GLU A 51 -10.54 9.30 7.83
C GLU A 51 -10.33 7.79 8.07
N GLU A 52 -10.94 6.94 7.24
CA GLU A 52 -10.73 5.48 7.32
C GLU A 52 -9.27 5.08 7.07
N MET A 53 -8.55 5.85 6.27
CA MET A 53 -7.14 5.61 5.98
C MET A 53 -6.18 6.12 7.07
N GLN A 54 -6.63 6.93 8.04
CA GLN A 54 -5.75 7.49 9.08
C GLN A 54 -4.90 6.45 9.82
N PRO A 55 -5.42 5.29 10.26
CA PRO A 55 -4.61 4.28 10.92
C PRO A 55 -3.40 3.83 10.09
N VAL A 56 -3.57 3.74 8.77
CA VAL A 56 -2.50 3.33 7.83
C VAL A 56 -1.47 4.44 7.65
N VAL A 57 -1.93 5.70 7.65
CA VAL A 57 -1.04 6.88 7.61
C VAL A 57 -0.17 6.94 8.86
N ASP A 58 -0.76 6.69 10.03
CA ASP A 58 -0.07 6.70 11.32
C ASP A 58 0.99 5.60 11.45
N GLU A 59 0.81 4.48 10.76
CA GLU A 59 1.78 3.36 10.71
C GLU A 59 2.97 3.63 9.78
N MET A 60 2.90 4.63 8.90
CA MET A 60 3.94 4.90 7.91
C MET A 60 5.15 5.62 8.54
N PRO A 61 6.39 5.18 8.30
CA PRO A 61 7.58 5.87 8.80
C PRO A 61 7.68 7.29 8.21
N ALA A 62 8.08 8.24 9.06
CA ALA A 62 8.28 9.63 8.65
C ALA A 62 9.32 9.74 7.53
N GLY A 63 8.95 10.40 6.43
CA GLY A 63 9.82 10.61 5.26
C GLY A 63 9.81 9.49 4.21
N ASP A 64 8.84 8.57 4.25
CA ASP A 64 8.60 7.66 3.11
C ASP A 64 7.87 8.38 1.97
N ASP A 65 8.64 8.87 1.01
CA ASP A 65 8.13 9.59 -0.17
C ASP A 65 7.45 8.67 -1.21
N LEU A 66 7.36 7.36 -0.96
CA LEU A 66 6.72 6.43 -1.90
C LEU A 66 5.21 6.62 -1.98
N PHE A 67 4.60 6.97 -0.85
CA PHE A 67 3.15 7.06 -0.71
C PHE A 67 2.72 8.50 -0.49
N ASP A 68 1.61 8.87 -1.13
CA ASP A 68 1.02 10.19 -1.07
C ASP A 68 -0.43 10.02 -0.64
N PHE A 69 -0.74 10.27 0.63
CA PHE A 69 -2.09 10.13 1.19
C PHE A 69 -2.82 11.48 1.21
N THR A 70 -3.03 12.07 0.03
CA THR A 70 -3.60 13.43 -0.09
C THR A 70 -4.82 13.49 -1.01
N ILE A 71 -5.72 14.42 -0.70
CA ILE A 71 -6.87 14.74 -1.56
C ILE A 71 -6.50 15.88 -2.50
N SER A 72 -6.65 15.65 -3.80
CA SER A 72 -6.41 16.67 -4.82
C SER A 72 -7.52 17.74 -4.86
N GLY A 73 -7.09 19.01 -4.94
CA GLY A 73 -7.97 20.18 -5.06
C GLY A 73 -8.42 20.49 -6.49
N GLY A 74 -8.38 19.53 -7.42
CA GLY A 74 -8.76 19.73 -8.82
C GLY A 74 -10.27 19.65 -9.08
N PRO A 75 -10.70 19.83 -10.35
CA PRO A 75 -12.11 19.70 -10.76
C PRO A 75 -12.69 18.30 -10.53
N GLN A 76 -11.83 17.28 -10.52
CA GLN A 76 -12.15 15.90 -10.17
C GLN A 76 -11.32 15.57 -8.93
N PRO A 77 -11.90 15.62 -7.72
CA PRO A 77 -11.17 15.28 -6.52
C PRO A 77 -10.82 13.80 -6.55
N ARG A 78 -9.60 13.50 -6.13
CA ARG A 78 -9.00 12.17 -6.06
C ARG A 78 -8.20 12.08 -4.79
N TYR A 79 -8.31 10.97 -4.09
CA TYR A 79 -7.43 10.61 -3.00
C TYR A 79 -6.24 9.85 -3.59
N TRP A 80 -5.06 10.45 -3.58
CA TRP A 80 -3.85 9.78 -4.01
C TRP A 80 -3.43 8.75 -2.97
N VAL A 81 -2.73 7.72 -3.44
CA VAL A 81 -2.09 6.69 -2.59
C VAL A 81 -0.59 6.66 -2.87
N ASP A 82 -0.22 6.77 -4.14
CA ASP A 82 1.14 6.99 -4.60
C ASP A 82 1.11 7.79 -5.92
N GLY A 83 2.26 8.04 -6.55
CA GLY A 83 2.33 8.80 -7.81
C GLY A 83 1.59 8.19 -9.02
N THR A 84 1.05 6.97 -8.91
CA THR A 84 0.36 6.23 -9.98
C THR A 84 -1.02 5.71 -9.58
N ALA A 85 -1.29 5.53 -8.29
CA ALA A 85 -2.49 4.92 -7.74
C ALA A 85 -3.32 5.94 -6.98
N HIS A 86 -4.63 5.94 -7.23
CA HIS A 86 -5.57 6.85 -6.59
C HIS A 86 -6.96 6.23 -6.45
N VAL A 87 -7.72 6.74 -5.49
CA VAL A 87 -9.14 6.48 -5.32
C VAL A 87 -9.94 7.68 -5.82
N SER A 88 -10.98 7.41 -6.61
CA SER A 88 -11.88 8.44 -7.13
C SER A 88 -13.33 7.99 -7.04
N MET A 89 -14.24 8.97 -6.99
CA MET A 89 -15.67 8.70 -7.06
C MET A 89 -16.08 8.29 -8.49
N ALA A 90 -16.86 7.22 -8.58
CA ALA A 90 -17.51 6.80 -9.79
C ALA A 90 -18.52 7.85 -10.29
N ARG A 91 -18.96 7.71 -11.54
CA ARG A 91 -19.93 8.63 -12.15
C ARG A 91 -21.27 8.62 -11.41
N ASP A 92 -21.61 7.51 -10.75
CA ASP A 92 -22.80 7.32 -9.94
C ASP A 92 -22.74 8.01 -8.56
N ARG A 93 -21.58 8.58 -8.19
CA ARG A 93 -21.35 9.30 -6.93
C ARG A 93 -21.61 8.45 -5.70
N ARG A 94 -21.49 7.13 -5.81
CA ARG A 94 -21.72 6.19 -4.70
C ARG A 94 -20.58 5.20 -4.59
N THR A 95 -19.99 4.87 -5.72
CA THR A 95 -19.00 3.84 -5.79
C THR A 95 -17.61 4.46 -5.78
N TYR A 96 -16.76 4.00 -4.86
CA TYR A 96 -15.34 4.31 -4.83
C TYR A 96 -14.63 3.40 -5.82
N ARG A 97 -13.74 3.97 -6.63
CA ARG A 97 -12.89 3.21 -7.55
C ARG A 97 -11.43 3.42 -7.21
N PHE A 98 -10.76 2.31 -6.93
CA PHE A 98 -9.33 2.28 -6.76
C PHE A 98 -8.67 1.89 -8.07
N VAL A 99 -7.79 2.76 -8.55
CA VAL A 99 -7.25 2.73 -9.90
C VAL A 99 -5.75 3.00 -9.85
N ARG A 100 -5.00 2.27 -10.68
CA ARG A 100 -3.57 2.50 -10.90
C ARG A 100 -3.30 2.77 -12.37
N GLU A 101 -2.54 3.81 -12.64
CA GLU A 101 -2.01 4.10 -13.96
C GLU A 101 -0.79 3.20 -14.24
N THR A 102 -0.77 2.58 -15.42
CA THR A 102 0.34 1.72 -15.87
C THR A 102 0.76 2.12 -17.27
N ARG A 103 1.90 1.61 -17.74
CA ARG A 103 2.37 1.87 -19.12
C ARG A 103 1.40 1.37 -20.19
N ILE A 104 0.59 0.36 -19.86
CA ILE A 104 -0.40 -0.24 -20.78
C ILE A 104 -1.77 0.47 -20.63
N GLY A 105 -1.83 1.51 -19.81
CA GLY A 105 -3.03 2.28 -19.50
C GLY A 105 -3.51 2.05 -18.08
N ARG A 106 -4.78 2.35 -17.86
CA ARG A 106 -5.40 2.38 -16.53
C ARG A 106 -5.89 1.01 -16.11
N LYS A 107 -5.42 0.51 -14.96
CA LYS A 107 -5.90 -0.73 -14.33
C LYS A 107 -6.81 -0.40 -13.15
N MET A 108 -8.04 -0.91 -13.18
CA MET A 108 -8.93 -0.87 -12.02
C MET A 108 -8.54 -2.00 -11.06
N LEU A 109 -8.24 -1.66 -9.81
CA LEU A 109 -7.80 -2.61 -8.79
C LEU A 109 -8.99 -3.08 -7.93
N ALA A 110 -9.90 -2.16 -7.59
CA ALA A 110 -11.11 -2.47 -6.85
C ALA A 110 -12.20 -1.41 -7.10
N GLU A 111 -13.45 -1.82 -6.93
CA GLU A 111 -14.62 -0.95 -6.98
C GLU A 111 -15.62 -1.42 -5.91
N SER A 112 -16.13 -0.49 -5.10
CA SER A 112 -17.12 -0.79 -4.05
C SER A 112 -17.85 0.47 -3.62
N THR A 113 -19.09 0.32 -3.15
CA THR A 113 -19.85 1.38 -2.49
C THR A 113 -19.46 1.57 -1.03
N TYR A 114 -18.73 0.63 -0.43
CA TYR A 114 -18.30 0.68 0.96
C TYR A 114 -16.86 1.17 1.05
N PRO A 115 -16.58 2.26 1.80
CA PRO A 115 -15.23 2.83 1.88
C PRO A 115 -14.23 1.86 2.51
N LYS A 116 -14.66 1.07 3.51
CA LYS A 116 -13.83 0.08 4.20
C LYS A 116 -13.27 -0.99 3.26
N GLU A 117 -14.10 -1.52 2.36
CA GLU A 117 -13.65 -2.52 1.39
C GLU A 117 -12.58 -1.97 0.45
N ILE A 118 -12.64 -0.68 0.11
CA ILE A 118 -11.59 -0.03 -0.67
C ILE A 118 -10.36 0.23 0.18
N ALA A 119 -10.52 0.64 1.43
CA ALA A 119 -9.40 0.85 2.36
C ALA A 119 -8.58 -0.43 2.51
N ASP A 120 -9.23 -1.57 2.74
CA ASP A 120 -8.57 -2.88 2.82
C ASP A 120 -7.76 -3.21 1.54
N ARG A 121 -8.30 -2.87 0.37
CA ARG A 121 -7.61 -3.05 -0.91
C ARG A 121 -6.45 -2.10 -1.10
N VAL A 122 -6.54 -0.88 -0.59
CA VAL A 122 -5.44 0.08 -0.58
C VAL A 122 -4.34 -0.41 0.36
N VAL A 123 -4.68 -0.93 1.55
CA VAL A 123 -3.69 -1.51 2.48
C VAL A 123 -2.96 -2.69 1.86
N ALA A 124 -3.68 -3.64 1.26
CA ALA A 124 -3.08 -4.76 0.56
C ALA A 124 -2.10 -4.29 -0.54
N TYR A 125 -2.51 -3.27 -1.31
CA TYR A 125 -1.67 -2.67 -2.34
C TYR A 125 -0.41 -2.00 -1.78
N VAL A 126 -0.54 -1.21 -0.71
CA VAL A 126 0.60 -0.55 -0.05
C VAL A 126 1.59 -1.59 0.46
N ALA A 127 1.10 -2.65 1.12
CA ALA A 127 1.92 -3.75 1.60
C ALA A 127 2.67 -4.45 0.44
N GLU A 128 1.98 -4.77 -0.65
CA GLU A 128 2.61 -5.34 -1.85
C GLU A 128 3.71 -4.42 -2.39
N ARG A 129 3.47 -3.11 -2.45
CA ARG A 129 4.43 -2.11 -2.95
C ARG A 129 5.67 -1.96 -2.07
N ILE A 130 5.52 -2.02 -0.74
CA ILE A 130 6.65 -2.02 0.20
C ILE A 130 7.50 -3.27 -0.03
N VAL A 131 6.88 -4.44 -0.11
CA VAL A 131 7.58 -5.71 -0.34
C VAL A 131 8.30 -5.73 -1.70
N GLU A 132 7.66 -5.24 -2.76
CA GLU A 132 8.28 -5.11 -4.07
C GLU A 132 9.51 -4.18 -4.06
N ARG A 133 9.41 -3.06 -3.34
CA ARG A 133 10.53 -2.12 -3.14
C ARG A 133 11.69 -2.79 -2.43
N ASP A 134 11.43 -3.45 -1.30
CA ASP A 134 12.47 -4.08 -0.49
C ASP A 134 13.18 -5.20 -1.25
N LYS A 135 12.44 -5.97 -2.07
CA LYS A 135 13.03 -6.95 -2.99
C LYS A 135 13.93 -6.30 -4.04
N ALA A 136 13.48 -5.22 -4.67
CA ALA A 136 14.28 -4.51 -5.66
C ALA A 136 15.58 -3.94 -5.08
N PHE A 137 15.55 -3.42 -3.84
CA PHE A 137 16.75 -3.00 -3.13
C PHE A 137 17.70 -4.17 -2.83
N ALA A 138 17.17 -5.30 -2.33
CA ALA A 138 17.98 -6.49 -2.05
C ALA A 138 18.65 -7.10 -3.30
N GLU A 139 17.99 -7.02 -4.46
CA GLU A 139 18.58 -7.41 -5.75
C GLU A 139 19.68 -6.45 -6.20
N THR A 140 19.50 -5.15 -5.97
CA THR A 140 20.45 -4.09 -6.37
C THR A 140 21.71 -4.11 -5.51
N ASP A 141 21.60 -4.41 -4.21
CA ASP A 141 22.73 -4.45 -3.27
C ASP A 141 23.60 -5.73 -3.38
N GLY A 142 23.33 -6.59 -4.37
CA GLY A 142 24.13 -7.78 -4.67
C GLY A 142 23.91 -8.98 -3.74
N PHE A 143 23.21 -8.83 -2.61
CA PHE A 143 22.85 -9.94 -1.71
C PHE A 143 21.90 -10.95 -2.38
N GLY A 144 20.96 -10.49 -3.21
CA GLY A 144 20.05 -11.37 -3.96
C GLY A 144 20.76 -12.20 -5.04
N ARG A 145 21.88 -11.69 -5.58
CA ARG A 145 22.67 -12.38 -6.60
C ARG A 145 23.53 -13.48 -5.99
N ALA A 146 24.16 -13.21 -4.84
CA ALA A 146 24.93 -14.21 -4.09
C ALA A 146 24.06 -15.42 -3.67
N GLY A 147 22.87 -15.18 -3.10
CA GLY A 147 21.97 -16.27 -2.70
C GLY A 147 21.41 -17.09 -3.87
N ARG A 148 21.22 -16.47 -5.04
CA ARG A 148 20.82 -17.18 -6.26
C ARG A 148 21.98 -17.98 -6.88
N GLU A 149 23.19 -17.45 -6.84
CA GLU A 149 24.40 -18.17 -7.24
C GLU A 149 24.68 -19.37 -6.30
N ASP A 150 24.45 -19.21 -4.99
CA ASP A 150 24.52 -20.30 -4.00
C ASP A 150 23.43 -21.35 -4.23
N ALA A 151 22.18 -20.95 -4.47
CA ALA A 151 21.08 -21.89 -4.74
C ALA A 151 21.25 -22.63 -6.10
N LEU A 152 21.81 -21.96 -7.11
CA LEU A 152 22.16 -22.60 -8.39
C LEU A 152 23.38 -23.51 -8.26
N ALA A 153 24.34 -23.18 -7.40
CA ALA A 153 25.49 -24.03 -7.08
C ALA A 153 25.06 -25.29 -6.30
N GLU A 154 24.13 -25.16 -5.36
CA GLU A 154 23.54 -26.31 -4.65
C GLU A 154 22.68 -27.18 -5.57
N SER A 155 21.93 -26.58 -6.50
CA SER A 155 21.10 -27.33 -7.46
C SER A 155 21.90 -27.98 -8.60
N GLY A 156 23.09 -27.46 -8.93
CA GLY A 156 24.01 -28.03 -9.94
C GLY A 156 24.90 -29.17 -9.42
N ALA A 157 25.00 -29.33 -8.10
CA ALA A 157 25.83 -30.34 -7.47
C ALA A 157 25.15 -31.72 -7.33
N ALA A 158 23.87 -31.85 -7.65
CA ALA A 158 23.13 -33.11 -7.56
C ALA A 158 23.05 -33.85 -8.91
N SER A 159 24.16 -34.48 -9.33
CA SER A 159 24.12 -35.62 -10.27
C SER A 159 24.01 -36.92 -9.47
N PRO A 160 23.03 -37.81 -9.74
CA PRO A 160 22.67 -38.91 -8.83
C PRO A 160 23.56 -40.17 -8.94
N PHE A 161 24.76 -40.08 -9.50
CA PHE A 161 25.66 -41.23 -9.64
C PHE A 161 27.09 -40.92 -9.17
N ARG A 162 27.33 -41.12 -7.88
CA ARG A 162 28.52 -41.79 -7.36
C ARG A 162 28.28 -42.29 -5.95
N GLU A 163 28.22 -43.60 -5.84
CA GLU A 163 28.10 -44.39 -4.64
C GLU A 163 29.45 -44.48 -3.89
N PHE A 164 29.35 -44.46 -2.55
CA PHE A 164 30.34 -44.83 -1.53
C PHE A 164 31.66 -44.04 -1.41
N ASP A 165 31.73 -43.17 -0.40
CA ASP A 165 32.36 -43.58 0.86
C ASP A 165 31.82 -42.75 2.03
N ALA A 166 31.53 -43.42 3.13
CA ALA A 166 30.92 -42.84 4.32
C ALA A 166 32.00 -42.31 5.26
N LEU A 167 31.80 -41.12 5.84
CA LEU A 167 31.87 -40.91 7.29
C LEU A 167 31.35 -39.51 7.66
N ARG A 168 30.30 -39.49 8.50
CA ARG A 168 30.12 -38.65 9.71
C ARG A 168 30.56 -37.17 9.61
N LEU A 169 29.76 -36.15 9.91
CA LEU A 169 28.89 -35.96 11.08
C LEU A 169 28.26 -34.54 10.98
N GLY A 170 26.97 -34.39 11.31
CA GLY A 170 26.43 -33.24 12.06
C GLY A 170 26.43 -31.81 11.47
N ALA A 171 25.25 -31.41 10.95
CA ALA A 171 24.51 -30.17 11.22
C ALA A 171 25.24 -28.84 11.49
N GLY A 172 24.88 -27.78 10.74
CA GLY A 172 25.17 -26.41 11.18
C GLY A 172 24.81 -25.28 10.21
N VAL A 173 23.61 -24.73 10.39
CA VAL A 173 23.15 -23.39 10.00
C VAL A 173 24.22 -22.30 10.23
N ARG A 174 24.36 -21.33 9.31
CA ARG A 174 25.19 -20.12 9.47
C ARG A 174 24.36 -18.84 9.37
N LEU A 175 24.10 -18.24 10.53
CA LEU A 175 23.66 -16.85 10.71
C LEU A 175 24.91 -15.94 10.86
N LYS A 176 24.83 -14.61 10.57
CA LYS A 176 25.89 -13.60 10.77
C LYS A 176 25.47 -12.57 11.87
N LEU A 177 26.30 -11.74 12.52
CA LEU A 177 27.53 -11.94 13.31
C LEU A 177 27.65 -10.96 14.52
N PRO A 178 26.85 -9.89 14.77
CA PRO A 178 26.93 -9.20 16.06
C PRO A 178 25.93 -9.68 17.13
N THR A 179 24.89 -10.43 16.77
CA THR A 179 23.91 -10.97 17.75
C THR A 179 24.21 -12.42 18.18
N ILE A 180 25.15 -13.08 17.51
CA ILE A 180 25.44 -14.51 17.70
C ILE A 180 26.38 -14.75 18.88
N PHE A 181 27.32 -13.84 19.14
CA PHE A 181 28.24 -13.97 20.27
C PHE A 181 27.52 -13.88 21.63
N ALA A 182 26.42 -13.12 21.71
CA ALA A 182 25.60 -13.04 22.92
C ALA A 182 24.73 -14.28 23.15
N TYR A 183 24.23 -14.92 22.08
CA TYR A 183 23.41 -16.14 22.17
C TYR A 183 24.23 -17.44 22.34
N ALA A 184 25.45 -17.47 21.80
CA ALA A 184 26.33 -18.64 21.95
C ALA A 184 26.79 -18.84 23.40
N ILE A 185 27.01 -17.75 24.14
CA ILE A 185 27.38 -17.80 25.56
C ILE A 185 26.17 -18.20 26.42
N SER A 186 24.96 -17.72 26.11
CA SER A 186 23.76 -18.05 26.88
C SER A 186 23.38 -19.54 26.77
N ILE A 187 23.47 -20.14 25.57
CA ILE A 187 23.19 -21.56 25.37
C ILE A 187 24.25 -22.46 26.03
N LEU A 188 25.52 -22.03 26.03
CA LEU A 188 26.60 -22.76 26.68
C LEU A 188 26.43 -22.76 28.21
N VAL A 189 26.03 -21.63 28.80
CA VAL A 189 25.76 -21.53 30.24
C VAL A 189 24.51 -22.32 30.62
N ILE A 190 23.43 -22.27 29.83
CA ILE A 190 22.19 -23.01 30.11
C ILE A 190 22.41 -24.53 29.97
N GLY A 191 23.18 -24.97 28.96
CA GLY A 191 23.54 -26.37 28.76
C GLY A 191 24.48 -26.91 29.86
N MET A 192 25.40 -26.08 30.36
CA MET A 192 26.28 -26.46 31.46
C MET A 192 25.51 -26.62 32.79
N PHE A 193 24.49 -25.78 33.05
CA PHE A 193 23.65 -25.90 34.24
C PHE A 193 22.66 -27.08 34.19
N LEU A 194 22.15 -27.45 33.00
CA LEU A 194 21.31 -28.64 32.82
C LEU A 194 22.12 -29.95 32.81
N GLY A 195 23.36 -29.92 32.33
CA GLY A 195 24.27 -31.07 32.37
C GLY A 195 24.79 -31.39 33.76
N VAL A 196 25.14 -30.38 34.56
CA VAL A 196 25.63 -30.57 35.94
C VAL A 196 24.51 -31.02 36.87
N SER A 197 23.26 -30.60 36.65
CA SER A 197 22.11 -31.06 37.44
C SER A 197 21.72 -32.51 37.12
N ALA A 198 21.87 -32.97 35.87
CA ALA A 198 21.69 -34.39 35.52
C ALA A 198 22.84 -35.29 36.03
N PHE A 199 24.08 -34.78 36.06
CA PHE A 199 25.23 -35.55 36.54
C PHE A 199 25.24 -35.73 38.06
N ILE A 200 24.91 -34.69 38.84
CA ILE A 200 24.80 -34.78 40.31
C ILE A 200 23.61 -35.67 40.74
N GLY A 201 22.51 -35.66 39.97
CA GLY A 201 21.39 -36.57 40.20
C GLY A 201 21.75 -38.06 39.99
N ILE A 202 22.55 -38.36 38.96
CA ILE A 202 22.99 -39.73 38.65
C ILE A 202 24.06 -40.23 39.64
N THR A 203 24.96 -39.36 40.13
CA THR A 203 25.95 -39.75 41.16
C THR A 203 25.34 -39.87 42.56
N SER A 204 24.22 -39.20 42.85
CA SER A 204 23.51 -39.36 44.14
C SER A 204 22.70 -40.67 44.24
N ILE A 205 22.39 -41.33 43.11
CA ILE A 205 21.57 -42.56 43.09
C ILE A 205 22.46 -43.82 43.13
N PHE A 206 23.71 -43.74 42.67
CA PHE A 206 24.69 -44.83 42.78
C PHE A 206 25.77 -44.49 43.81
N GLY A 207 25.45 -44.74 45.08
CA GLY A 207 26.41 -44.63 46.18
C GLY A 207 27.61 -45.55 45.97
N LEU A 208 28.80 -44.96 45.88
CA LEU A 208 30.07 -45.64 46.08
C LEU A 208 31.00 -44.71 46.85
N ALA A 209 31.07 -44.95 48.16
CA ALA A 209 32.08 -44.39 49.03
C ALA A 209 33.42 -45.09 48.75
N PRO A 210 34.53 -44.36 48.57
CA PRO A 210 35.85 -44.93 48.73
C PRO A 210 36.23 -44.94 50.22
N SER A 211 36.53 -46.13 50.72
CA SER A 211 37.27 -46.40 51.95
C SER A 211 38.66 -45.76 51.95
#